data_AF-A0A443R2B8-F1
#
_entry.id   AF-A0A443R2B8-F1
#
_cell.length_a   1.000
_cell.length_b   1.000
_cell.length_c   1.000
_cell.angle_alpha   90.00
_cell.angle_beta   90.00
_cell.angle_gamma   90.00
#
_symmetry.space_group_name_H-M   'P 1'
#
loop_
_entity.id
_entity.type
_entity.pdbx_description
1 polymer ?
#
loop_
_entity_poly.entity_id
_entity_poly.type
_entity_poly.pdbx_seq_one_letter_code
_entity_poly.pdbx_strand_id
1 'polypeptide(L)'
;MSKIWKFAFFIPLICVLIAYLKPELVKQSSRALLDARNQLISFLQNSNILNFESESKNIPKQKGDKTTASSQTKRSFTLKANPKCVPNDELLFTSKELRAYDGSEGSAGLYLAYLGVVYDVSKGKKHYGPNGGYAFFAGKDATRAFITGEFDEKGLVDDVFGLGVDSFGAVREWAEFYEKDYIRVGRVEGTYYDKEGCPTKRIDYLNEMYQLYDKEQEAETELNKLYPPCNSEWSGETNITRVWCTKLSGGIERDWAGVPRMLFTPGSKTHRCACIQIDGPRIEYAENDSETSDSKDPRIREYPGCDPKSYECVLKE
;
A
#
# COMPACT_ATOMS: atom_id res chain seq x y z
N MET A 1 -2.23 -25.99 -37.97
CA MET A 1 -1.40 -26.72 -36.98
C MET A 1 0.06 -26.56 -37.34
N SER A 2 0.86 -25.78 -36.58
CA SER A 2 2.33 -25.84 -36.66
C SER A 2 3.00 -24.90 -35.64
N LYS A 3 3.76 -25.54 -34.73
CA LYS A 3 5.03 -25.12 -34.10
C LYS A 3 5.10 -24.11 -32.93
N ILE A 4 4.06 -23.39 -32.53
CA ILE A 4 4.15 -22.49 -31.36
C ILE A 4 3.97 -23.23 -30.01
N TRP A 5 3.21 -24.33 -29.98
CA TRP A 5 2.87 -25.05 -28.74
C TRP A 5 4.00 -25.92 -28.16
N LYS A 6 5.11 -26.12 -28.88
CA LYS A 6 6.22 -26.93 -28.36
C LYS A 6 7.11 -26.20 -27.35
N PHE A 7 7.00 -24.87 -27.23
CA PHE A 7 7.81 -24.10 -26.28
C PHE A 7 7.10 -23.83 -24.94
N ALA A 8 5.76 -23.84 -24.91
CA ALA A 8 4.99 -23.58 -23.68
C ALA A 8 5.20 -24.63 -22.58
N PHE A 9 5.58 -25.86 -22.94
CA PHE A 9 5.87 -26.93 -21.98
C PHE A 9 7.28 -26.87 -21.38
N PHE A 10 8.23 -26.19 -22.01
CA PHE A 10 9.61 -26.10 -21.50
C PHE A 10 9.85 -24.89 -20.62
N ILE A 11 9.06 -23.81 -20.75
CA ILE A 11 9.18 -22.61 -19.92
C ILE A 11 9.09 -22.92 -18.41
N PRO A 12 8.08 -23.66 -17.90
CA PRO A 12 8.01 -23.97 -16.47
C PRO A 12 9.15 -24.89 -16.02
N LEU A 13 9.60 -25.83 -16.87
CA LEU A 13 10.72 -26.73 -16.55
C LEU A 13 12.07 -25.99 -16.52
N ILE A 14 12.27 -25.03 -17.42
CA ILE A 14 13.44 -24.15 -17.45
C ILE A 14 13.45 -23.22 -16.24
N CYS A 15 12.30 -22.66 -15.84
CA CYS A 15 12.20 -21.83 -14.63
C CYS A 15 12.51 -22.61 -13.36
N VAL A 16 12.03 -23.87 -13.25
CA VAL A 16 12.35 -24.76 -12.11
C VAL A 16 13.83 -25.17 -12.12
N LEU A 17 14.41 -25.44 -13.30
CA LEU A 17 15.83 -25.78 -13.43
C LEU A 17 16.74 -24.59 -13.09
N ILE A 18 16.36 -23.37 -13.47
CA ILE A 18 17.09 -22.13 -13.11
C ILE A 18 16.99 -21.86 -11.62
N ALA A 19 15.81 -22.05 -11.01
CA ALA A 19 15.61 -21.91 -9.57
C ALA A 19 16.44 -22.94 -8.76
N TYR A 20 16.64 -24.14 -9.30
CA TYR A 20 17.45 -25.19 -8.68
C TYR A 20 18.96 -24.98 -8.88
N LEU A 21 19.40 -24.58 -10.08
CA LEU A 21 20.82 -24.45 -10.42
C LEU A 21 21.44 -23.09 -10.02
N LYS A 22 20.64 -22.02 -9.94
CA LYS A 22 21.10 -20.66 -9.60
C LYS A 22 20.06 -19.91 -8.74
N PRO A 23 19.89 -20.28 -7.46
CA PRO A 23 18.89 -19.70 -6.56
C PRO A 23 19.04 -18.17 -6.37
N GLU A 24 20.25 -17.62 -6.53
CA GLU A 24 20.50 -16.18 -6.43
C GLU A 24 19.91 -15.36 -7.59
N LEU A 25 19.73 -15.95 -8.79
CA LEU A 25 19.09 -15.26 -9.92
C LEU A 25 17.58 -15.05 -9.71
N VAL A 26 16.93 -15.95 -8.96
CA VAL A 26 15.50 -15.85 -8.63
C VAL A 26 15.26 -14.72 -7.62
N LYS A 27 16.15 -14.54 -6.64
CA LYS A 27 16.13 -13.39 -5.70
C LYS A 27 16.38 -12.05 -6.39
N GLN A 28 17.22 -12.03 -7.42
CA GLN A 28 17.46 -10.81 -8.21
C GLN A 28 16.24 -10.45 -9.07
N SER A 29 15.54 -11.46 -9.58
CA SER A 29 14.32 -11.29 -10.39
C SER A 29 13.13 -10.74 -9.60
N SER A 30 12.99 -11.04 -8.30
CA SER A 30 11.88 -10.52 -7.49
C SER A 30 12.00 -9.04 -7.22
N ARG A 31 13.23 -8.51 -7.05
CA ARG A 31 13.48 -7.07 -6.94
C ARG A 31 13.28 -6.38 -8.29
N ALA A 32 13.76 -6.97 -9.39
CA ALA A 32 13.55 -6.43 -10.73
C ALA A 32 12.06 -6.42 -11.13
N LEU A 33 11.27 -7.41 -10.69
CA LEU A 33 9.82 -7.46 -10.89
C LEU A 33 9.09 -6.44 -10.00
N LEU A 34 9.54 -6.22 -8.77
CA LEU A 34 8.99 -5.15 -7.90
C LEU A 34 9.33 -3.76 -8.43
N ASP A 35 10.53 -3.59 -8.99
CA ASP A 35 10.97 -2.33 -9.57
C ASP A 35 10.29 -2.06 -10.92
N ALA A 36 10.10 -3.10 -11.76
CA ALA A 36 9.25 -3.02 -12.94
C ALA A 36 7.77 -2.72 -12.58
N ARG A 37 7.27 -3.25 -11.45
CA ARG A 37 5.94 -2.93 -10.91
C ARG A 37 5.84 -1.46 -10.51
N ASN A 38 6.84 -0.94 -9.79
CA ASN A 38 6.87 0.45 -9.34
C ASN A 38 7.12 1.45 -10.48
N GLN A 39 7.95 1.09 -11.47
CA GLN A 39 8.14 1.87 -12.69
C GLN A 39 6.90 1.87 -13.58
N LEU A 40 6.16 0.74 -13.65
CA LEU A 40 4.87 0.68 -14.35
C LEU A 40 3.82 1.55 -13.63
N ILE A 41 3.77 1.53 -12.30
CA ILE A 41 2.90 2.43 -11.51
C ILE A 41 3.26 3.91 -11.75
N SER A 42 4.55 4.25 -11.77
CA SER A 42 5.03 5.61 -12.08
C SER A 42 4.70 6.02 -13.54
N PHE A 43 4.82 5.10 -14.50
CA PHE A 43 4.48 5.33 -15.89
C PHE A 43 2.97 5.54 -16.08
N LEU A 44 2.14 4.81 -15.34
CA LEU A 44 0.68 4.98 -15.31
C LEU A 44 0.25 6.31 -14.66
N GLN A 45 1.01 6.80 -13.69
CA GLN A 45 0.82 8.12 -13.07
C GLN A 45 1.21 9.28 -14.00
N ASN A 46 2.32 9.15 -14.76
CA ASN A 46 2.82 10.20 -15.65
C ASN A 46 2.11 10.27 -17.02
N SER A 47 1.30 9.27 -17.37
CA SER A 47 0.61 9.17 -18.67
C SER A 47 -0.86 9.63 -18.65
N ASN A 48 -1.36 10.22 -17.56
CA ASN A 48 -2.76 10.67 -17.41
C ASN A 48 -3.81 9.56 -17.68
N ILE A 49 -3.49 8.32 -17.34
CA ILE A 49 -4.42 7.18 -17.43
C ILE A 49 -5.16 6.96 -16.09
N LEU A 50 -4.66 7.52 -14.98
CA LEU A 50 -5.36 7.69 -13.70
C LEU A 50 -5.30 9.17 -13.27
N ASN A 51 -6.26 9.98 -13.71
CA ASN A 51 -6.40 11.34 -13.22
C ASN A 51 -7.05 11.33 -11.83
N PHE A 52 -6.24 11.21 -10.78
CA PHE A 52 -6.58 11.78 -9.48
C PHE A 52 -6.04 13.21 -9.45
N GLU A 53 -6.73 14.13 -10.12
CA GLU A 53 -6.56 15.55 -9.85
C GLU A 53 -7.43 15.90 -8.63
N SER A 54 -6.79 16.16 -7.50
CA SER A 54 -7.37 17.04 -6.50
C SER A 54 -7.46 18.43 -7.14
N GLU A 55 -8.65 18.88 -7.49
CA GLU A 55 -8.89 20.25 -7.96
C GLU A 55 -8.47 21.27 -6.89
N SER A 56 -7.25 21.78 -6.96
CA SER A 56 -6.93 23.11 -6.44
C SER A 56 -7.21 24.12 -7.55
N LYS A 57 -8.45 24.58 -7.64
CA LYS A 57 -8.85 25.68 -8.53
C LYS A 57 -8.09 26.95 -8.14
N ASN A 58 -7.27 27.46 -9.07
CA ASN A 58 -6.75 28.82 -9.05
C ASN A 58 -7.93 29.81 -9.09
N ILE A 59 -8.13 30.56 -8.01
CA ILE A 59 -8.99 31.74 -7.97
C ILE A 59 -8.11 33.00 -8.09
N PRO A 60 -8.49 34.02 -8.88
CA PRO A 60 -7.65 35.19 -9.14
C PRO A 60 -7.41 36.04 -7.89
N LYS A 61 -6.20 36.61 -7.79
CA LYS A 61 -5.79 37.57 -6.75
C LYS A 61 -6.78 38.74 -6.65
N GLN A 62 -7.41 38.90 -5.49
CA GLN A 62 -7.85 40.21 -4.99
C GLN A 62 -7.56 40.38 -3.49
N LYS A 63 -7.30 41.63 -3.15
CA LYS A 63 -6.80 42.21 -1.90
C LYS A 63 -7.78 42.06 -0.73
N GLY A 64 -7.23 41.90 0.48
CA GLY A 64 -7.73 42.59 1.68
C GLY A 64 -8.45 41.76 2.75
N ASP A 65 -7.74 41.65 3.87
CA ASP A 65 -8.22 41.67 5.26
C ASP A 65 -8.76 40.40 5.95
N LYS A 66 -8.66 40.47 7.28
CA LYS A 66 -8.41 39.45 8.30
C LYS A 66 -9.42 38.31 8.50
N THR A 67 -8.90 37.34 9.26
CA THR A 67 -9.50 36.55 10.36
C THR A 67 -9.83 35.07 10.16
N THR A 68 -9.38 34.31 11.18
CA THR A 68 -9.79 32.97 11.66
C THR A 68 -9.37 31.74 10.87
N ALA A 69 -8.33 31.07 11.40
CA ALA A 69 -7.88 29.74 11.01
C ALA A 69 -8.87 28.67 11.49
N SER A 70 -9.30 27.81 10.57
CA SER A 70 -10.06 26.59 10.84
C SER A 70 -9.28 25.41 10.25
N SER A 71 -8.61 24.67 11.13
CA SER A 71 -7.93 23.40 10.87
C SER A 71 -8.92 22.37 10.31
N GLN A 72 -8.75 21.96 9.05
CA GLN A 72 -9.50 20.86 8.46
C GLN A 72 -8.76 19.54 8.68
N THR A 73 -9.21 18.80 9.68
CA THR A 73 -8.79 17.43 9.97
C THR A 73 -9.21 16.50 8.82
N LYS A 74 -8.25 15.77 8.22
CA LYS A 74 -8.53 14.64 7.32
C LYS A 74 -9.43 13.64 8.07
N ARG A 75 -10.67 13.45 7.61
CA ARG A 75 -11.59 12.47 8.18
C ARG A 75 -11.13 11.08 7.74
N SER A 76 -10.69 10.27 8.71
CA SER A 76 -10.50 8.82 8.56
C SER A 76 -11.81 8.18 8.08
N PHE A 77 -11.75 7.44 6.96
CA PHE A 77 -12.84 6.58 6.52
C PHE A 77 -12.90 5.37 7.45
N THR A 78 -13.70 5.48 8.49
CA THR A 78 -14.24 4.30 9.17
C THR A 78 -15.46 3.88 8.37
N LEU A 79 -15.57 2.62 7.97
CA LEU A 79 -16.88 2.05 7.62
C LEU A 79 -17.78 2.35 8.82
N LYS A 80 -18.69 3.33 8.67
CA LYS A 80 -19.47 3.84 9.79
C LYS A 80 -20.07 2.64 10.50
N ALA A 81 -19.71 2.46 11.77
CA ALA A 81 -20.30 1.48 12.67
C ALA A 81 -21.77 1.85 12.87
N ASN A 82 -22.60 1.53 11.88
CA ASN A 82 -24.02 1.48 12.03
C ASN A 82 -24.38 0.00 11.89
N PRO A 83 -24.61 -0.72 13.01
CA PRO A 83 -24.92 -2.14 13.04
C PRO A 83 -26.33 -2.43 12.53
N LYS A 84 -26.80 -1.64 11.56
CA LYS A 84 -28.03 -1.90 10.83
C LYS A 84 -27.64 -2.69 9.60
N CYS A 85 -28.36 -3.77 9.35
CA CYS A 85 -28.31 -4.50 8.09
C CYS A 85 -28.52 -3.55 6.90
N VAL A 86 -28.17 -4.00 5.70
CA VAL A 86 -28.33 -3.27 4.42
C VAL A 86 -29.51 -2.29 4.50
N PRO A 87 -29.29 -0.98 4.31
CA PRO A 87 -30.37 0.00 4.21
C PRO A 87 -31.44 -0.49 3.22
N ASN A 88 -32.73 -0.34 3.54
CA ASN A 88 -33.83 -0.93 2.76
C ASN A 88 -33.83 -0.57 1.25
N ASP A 89 -33.05 0.42 0.83
CA ASP A 89 -32.87 0.91 -0.54
C ASP A 89 -31.68 0.28 -1.29
N GLU A 90 -30.79 -0.46 -0.63
CA GLU A 90 -29.66 -1.18 -1.25
C GLU A 90 -30.08 -2.61 -1.65
N LEU A 91 -29.66 -3.08 -2.83
CA LEU A 91 -29.91 -4.46 -3.28
C LEU A 91 -28.96 -5.45 -2.58
N LEU A 92 -29.46 -6.63 -2.22
CA LEU A 92 -28.62 -7.75 -1.77
C LEU A 92 -28.51 -8.78 -2.88
N PHE A 93 -27.29 -9.03 -3.34
CA PHE A 93 -26.98 -9.99 -4.40
C PHE A 93 -26.37 -11.25 -3.81
N THR A 94 -26.78 -12.42 -4.29
CA THR A 94 -25.95 -13.61 -4.18
C THR A 94 -24.75 -13.49 -5.14
N SER A 95 -23.66 -14.20 -4.86
CA SER A 95 -22.51 -14.30 -5.79
C SER A 95 -22.94 -14.77 -7.19
N LYS A 96 -23.98 -15.61 -7.29
CA LYS A 96 -24.52 -16.10 -8.56
C LYS A 96 -25.27 -15.00 -9.32
N GLU A 97 -26.05 -14.17 -8.64
CA GLU A 97 -26.78 -13.06 -9.26
C GLU A 97 -25.83 -11.97 -9.74
N LEU A 98 -24.78 -11.67 -8.97
CA LEU A 98 -23.79 -10.66 -9.35
C LEU A 98 -23.10 -11.01 -10.69
N ARG A 99 -22.90 -12.29 -10.99
CA ARG A 99 -22.30 -12.75 -12.26
C ARG A 99 -23.10 -12.33 -13.50
N ALA A 100 -24.37 -11.98 -13.37
CA ALA A 100 -25.18 -11.49 -14.48
C ALA A 100 -24.83 -10.04 -14.91
N TYR A 101 -23.90 -9.39 -14.21
CA TYR A 101 -23.49 -8.00 -14.42
C TYR A 101 -22.03 -7.88 -14.89
N ASP A 102 -21.63 -8.72 -15.85
CA ASP A 102 -20.25 -8.76 -16.38
C ASP A 102 -19.98 -7.76 -17.53
N GLY A 103 -21.01 -7.05 -17.98
CA GLY A 103 -20.95 -6.06 -19.06
C GLY A 103 -20.86 -6.62 -20.48
N SER A 104 -20.98 -7.95 -20.65
CA SER A 104 -21.05 -8.63 -21.95
C SER A 104 -22.37 -8.36 -22.69
N GLU A 105 -22.47 -8.82 -23.93
CA GLU A 105 -23.71 -8.72 -24.70
C GLU A 105 -24.82 -9.54 -24.01
N GLY A 106 -25.94 -8.88 -23.69
CA GLY A 106 -27.03 -9.50 -22.92
C GLY A 106 -26.85 -9.44 -21.39
N SER A 107 -25.76 -8.85 -20.89
CA SER A 107 -25.57 -8.60 -19.45
C SER A 107 -26.62 -7.65 -18.87
N ALA A 108 -27.00 -7.84 -17.61
CA ALA A 108 -27.93 -6.99 -16.88
C ALA A 108 -27.33 -5.61 -16.51
N GLY A 109 -26.00 -5.49 -16.59
CA GLY A 109 -25.26 -4.26 -16.33
C GLY A 109 -23.76 -4.53 -16.30
N LEU A 110 -22.98 -3.66 -15.66
CA LEU A 110 -21.55 -3.84 -15.47
C LEU A 110 -21.17 -3.46 -14.04
N TYR A 111 -21.18 -4.45 -13.15
CA TYR A 111 -20.95 -4.27 -11.72
C TYR A 111 -19.70 -5.01 -11.28
N LEU A 112 -19.13 -4.62 -10.15
CA LEU A 112 -18.17 -5.42 -9.40
C LEU A 112 -18.42 -5.21 -7.91
N ALA A 113 -17.87 -6.08 -7.08
CA ALA A 113 -17.89 -5.94 -5.65
C ALA A 113 -16.50 -5.79 -5.05
N TYR A 114 -16.42 -4.96 -4.01
CA TYR A 114 -15.24 -4.76 -3.19
C TYR A 114 -15.64 -4.68 -1.72
N LEU A 115 -15.04 -5.51 -0.87
CA LEU A 115 -15.41 -5.75 0.52
C LEU A 115 -16.92 -6.04 0.69
N GLY A 116 -17.49 -6.81 -0.24
CA GLY A 116 -18.92 -7.14 -0.28
C GLY A 116 -19.83 -5.98 -0.68
N VAL A 117 -19.31 -4.79 -1.00
CA VAL A 117 -20.12 -3.66 -1.51
C VAL A 117 -20.11 -3.68 -3.03
N VAL A 118 -21.30 -3.62 -3.64
CA VAL A 118 -21.47 -3.66 -5.10
C VAL A 118 -21.51 -2.25 -5.67
N TYR A 119 -20.70 -2.03 -6.69
CA TYR A 119 -20.58 -0.76 -7.41
C TYR A 119 -20.95 -0.92 -8.88
N ASP A 120 -21.72 0.03 -9.40
CA ASP A 120 -21.91 0.20 -10.84
C ASP A 120 -20.65 0.83 -11.46
N VAL A 121 -19.92 0.02 -12.22
CA VAL A 121 -18.67 0.42 -12.87
C VAL A 121 -18.82 0.67 -14.37
N SER A 122 -20.05 0.95 -14.82
CA SER A 122 -20.35 1.34 -16.21
C SER A 122 -19.54 2.55 -16.68
N LYS A 123 -19.27 3.53 -15.81
CA LYS A 123 -18.36 4.67 -16.07
C LYS A 123 -16.95 4.21 -16.46
N GLY A 124 -16.53 3.05 -15.94
CA GLY A 124 -15.24 2.40 -16.21
C GLY A 124 -15.30 1.30 -17.28
N LYS A 125 -16.30 1.30 -18.18
CA LYS A 125 -16.48 0.22 -19.18
C LYS A 125 -15.24 -0.11 -20.01
N LYS A 126 -14.35 0.86 -20.30
CA LYS A 126 -13.07 0.62 -20.99
C LYS A 126 -12.10 -0.30 -20.21
N HIS A 127 -12.27 -0.39 -18.90
CA HIS A 127 -11.43 -1.17 -17.98
C HIS A 127 -12.08 -2.51 -17.63
N TYR A 128 -13.35 -2.48 -17.22
CA TYR A 128 -14.06 -3.64 -16.67
C TYR A 128 -14.99 -4.32 -17.67
N GLY A 129 -15.36 -3.63 -18.75
CA GLY A 129 -16.21 -4.22 -19.78
C GLY A 129 -15.44 -5.25 -20.63
N PRO A 130 -16.14 -5.91 -21.56
CA PRO A 130 -15.53 -6.89 -22.47
C PRO A 130 -14.30 -6.33 -23.18
N ASN A 131 -13.22 -7.12 -23.22
CA ASN A 131 -11.90 -6.75 -23.76
C ASN A 131 -11.10 -5.72 -22.93
N GLY A 132 -11.63 -5.25 -21.80
CA GLY A 132 -10.88 -4.42 -20.86
C GLY A 132 -9.84 -5.23 -20.09
N GLY A 133 -8.73 -4.58 -19.71
CA GLY A 133 -7.64 -5.22 -18.97
C GLY A 133 -8.02 -5.72 -17.56
N TYR A 134 -9.17 -5.30 -17.04
CA TYR A 134 -9.69 -5.66 -15.72
C TYR A 134 -11.06 -6.34 -15.80
N ALA A 135 -11.42 -6.90 -16.96
CA ALA A 135 -12.71 -7.55 -17.18
C ALA A 135 -12.97 -8.74 -16.23
N PHE A 136 -11.92 -9.37 -15.70
CA PHE A 136 -12.04 -10.50 -14.77
C PHE A 136 -12.67 -10.12 -13.41
N PHE A 137 -12.75 -8.83 -13.08
CA PHE A 137 -13.44 -8.31 -11.89
C PHE A 137 -14.95 -8.12 -12.08
N ALA A 138 -15.42 -8.04 -13.33
CA ALA A 138 -16.82 -7.80 -13.59
C ALA A 138 -17.69 -8.96 -13.10
N GLY A 139 -18.79 -8.63 -12.43
CA GLY A 139 -19.76 -9.57 -11.88
C GLY A 139 -19.26 -10.40 -10.69
N LYS A 140 -18.21 -9.97 -9.98
CA LYS A 140 -17.61 -10.71 -8.86
C LYS A 140 -17.19 -9.81 -7.71
N ASP A 141 -17.09 -10.39 -6.53
CA ASP A 141 -16.23 -9.86 -5.47
C ASP A 141 -14.87 -10.56 -5.58
N ALA A 142 -13.84 -9.77 -5.88
CA ALA A 142 -12.47 -10.22 -6.01
C ALA A 142 -11.51 -9.33 -5.20
N THR A 143 -11.99 -8.83 -4.06
CA THR A 143 -11.28 -7.90 -3.18
C THR A 143 -9.82 -8.29 -2.94
N ARG A 144 -9.54 -9.58 -2.70
CA ARG A 144 -8.18 -10.04 -2.41
C ARG A 144 -7.21 -9.84 -3.58
N ALA A 145 -7.69 -9.96 -4.82
CA ALA A 145 -6.87 -9.81 -6.02
C ALA A 145 -6.40 -8.35 -6.24
N PHE A 146 -7.12 -7.35 -5.73
CA PHE A 146 -6.66 -5.94 -5.76
C PHE A 146 -5.37 -5.73 -4.95
N ILE A 147 -5.16 -6.55 -3.93
CA ILE A 147 -4.02 -6.42 -3.02
C ILE A 147 -2.88 -7.35 -3.44
N THR A 148 -3.22 -8.59 -3.79
CA THR A 148 -2.23 -9.63 -4.12
C THR A 148 -1.72 -9.55 -5.56
N GLY A 149 -2.51 -8.98 -6.49
CA GLY A 149 -2.22 -9.03 -7.92
C GLY A 149 -2.41 -10.41 -8.55
N GLU A 150 -3.01 -11.36 -7.82
CA GLU A 150 -3.32 -12.70 -8.31
C GLU A 150 -4.66 -12.68 -9.05
N PHE A 151 -4.62 -12.56 -10.38
CA PHE A 151 -5.81 -12.43 -11.23
C PHE A 151 -6.30 -13.75 -11.85
N ASP A 152 -5.81 -14.88 -11.35
CA ASP A 152 -6.32 -16.21 -11.71
C ASP A 152 -7.51 -16.61 -10.84
N GLU A 153 -8.16 -17.74 -11.15
CA GLU A 153 -9.34 -18.20 -10.40
C GLU A 153 -9.06 -18.45 -8.91
N LYS A 154 -7.80 -18.67 -8.51
CA LYS A 154 -7.43 -18.88 -7.11
C LYS A 154 -7.32 -17.56 -6.36
N GLY A 155 -6.86 -16.51 -7.03
CA GLY A 155 -6.71 -15.17 -6.47
C GLY A 155 -7.97 -14.31 -6.52
N LEU A 156 -8.90 -14.59 -7.45
CA LEU A 156 -10.20 -13.91 -7.60
C LEU A 156 -11.20 -14.34 -6.52
N VAL A 157 -10.85 -14.07 -5.27
CA VAL A 157 -11.67 -14.31 -4.07
C VAL A 157 -11.86 -13.01 -3.29
N ASP A 158 -12.88 -12.97 -2.45
CA ASP A 158 -13.32 -11.82 -1.68
C ASP A 158 -12.60 -11.67 -0.33
N ASP A 159 -12.20 -12.77 0.31
CA ASP A 159 -11.69 -12.75 1.69
C ASP A 159 -10.24 -12.24 1.82
N VAL A 160 -10.10 -11.12 2.55
CA VAL A 160 -8.81 -10.51 2.93
C VAL A 160 -8.17 -11.13 4.18
N PHE A 161 -8.78 -12.18 4.73
CA PHE A 161 -8.19 -12.90 5.85
C PHE A 161 -6.79 -13.46 5.52
N GLY A 162 -5.88 -13.28 6.47
CA GLY A 162 -4.49 -13.70 6.36
C GLY A 162 -3.56 -12.74 5.62
N LEU A 163 -4.07 -11.60 5.11
CA LEU A 163 -3.20 -10.50 4.67
C LEU A 163 -2.50 -9.87 5.89
N GLY A 164 -1.27 -9.37 5.68
CA GLY A 164 -0.51 -8.64 6.69
C GLY A 164 -1.14 -7.29 7.00
N VAL A 165 -0.89 -6.76 8.21
CA VAL A 165 -1.41 -5.45 8.66
C VAL A 165 -1.03 -4.33 7.69
N ASP A 166 0.19 -4.37 7.18
CA ASP A 166 0.75 -3.45 6.18
C ASP A 166 -0.08 -3.33 4.89
N SER A 167 -0.84 -4.37 4.55
CA SER A 167 -1.68 -4.40 3.35
C SER A 167 -3.00 -3.62 3.52
N PHE A 168 -3.43 -3.36 4.75
CA PHE A 168 -4.76 -2.78 5.02
C PHE A 168 -4.85 -1.28 4.70
N GLY A 169 -3.72 -0.57 4.55
CA GLY A 169 -3.70 0.75 3.92
C GLY A 169 -4.27 0.71 2.50
N ALA A 170 -3.72 -0.18 1.66
CA ALA A 170 -4.20 -0.36 0.28
C ALA A 170 -5.64 -0.90 0.23
N VAL A 171 -6.02 -1.80 1.16
CA VAL A 171 -7.40 -2.30 1.25
C VAL A 171 -8.39 -1.13 1.44
N ARG A 172 -8.05 -0.20 2.34
CA ARG A 172 -8.86 0.99 2.62
C ARG A 172 -8.90 1.95 1.43
N GLU A 173 -7.76 2.22 0.82
CA GLU A 173 -7.65 3.15 -0.33
C GLU A 173 -8.53 2.70 -1.51
N TRP A 174 -8.56 1.40 -1.83
CA TRP A 174 -9.44 0.88 -2.87
C TRP A 174 -10.93 1.02 -2.50
N ALA A 175 -11.29 0.81 -1.24
CA ALA A 175 -12.67 1.02 -0.78
C ALA A 175 -13.08 2.49 -0.95
N GLU A 176 -12.21 3.42 -0.53
CA GLU A 176 -12.42 4.87 -0.67
C GLU A 176 -12.52 5.29 -2.14
N PHE A 177 -11.67 4.72 -3.01
CA PHE A 177 -11.71 4.94 -4.45
C PHE A 177 -13.08 4.55 -5.04
N TYR A 178 -13.57 3.33 -4.77
CA TYR A 178 -14.85 2.89 -5.30
C TYR A 178 -16.03 3.68 -4.74
N GLU A 179 -15.99 4.00 -3.45
CA GLU A 179 -17.02 4.84 -2.82
C GLU A 179 -17.06 6.26 -3.41
N LYS A 180 -15.91 6.80 -3.81
CA LYS A 180 -15.81 8.13 -4.40
C LYS A 180 -16.18 8.17 -5.88
N ASP A 181 -15.69 7.21 -6.67
CA ASP A 181 -15.66 7.32 -8.13
C ASP A 181 -16.77 6.55 -8.85
N TYR A 182 -17.47 5.66 -8.14
CA TYR A 182 -18.53 4.81 -8.66
C TYR A 182 -19.79 4.85 -7.81
N ILE A 183 -20.89 4.39 -8.40
CA ILE A 183 -22.20 4.41 -7.76
C ILE A 183 -22.37 3.12 -6.96
N ARG A 184 -22.55 3.22 -5.64
CA ARG A 184 -22.95 2.07 -4.83
C ARG A 184 -24.38 1.65 -5.20
N VAL A 185 -24.58 0.36 -5.49
CA VAL A 185 -25.89 -0.19 -5.85
C VAL A 185 -26.41 -1.26 -4.89
N GLY A 186 -25.53 -1.84 -4.06
CA GLY A 186 -25.94 -2.89 -3.15
C GLY A 186 -24.78 -3.58 -2.44
N ARG A 187 -25.03 -4.82 -1.99
CA ARG A 187 -24.06 -5.69 -1.32
C ARG A 187 -24.14 -7.12 -1.80
N VAL A 188 -23.09 -7.89 -1.53
CA VAL A 188 -23.02 -9.32 -1.82
C VAL A 188 -23.19 -10.11 -0.53
N GLU A 189 -24.15 -11.03 -0.51
CA GLU A 189 -24.26 -12.08 0.51
C GLU A 189 -23.01 -12.97 0.44
N GLY A 190 -22.30 -13.12 1.55
CA GLY A 190 -21.11 -13.95 1.66
C GLY A 190 -20.19 -13.53 2.81
N THR A 191 -18.93 -13.27 2.48
CA THR A 191 -17.86 -13.06 3.47
C THR A 191 -18.13 -11.88 4.40
N TYR A 192 -18.62 -10.76 3.87
CA TYR A 192 -18.76 -9.50 4.61
C TYR A 192 -20.20 -9.23 5.09
N TYR A 193 -21.21 -9.77 4.41
CA TYR A 193 -22.62 -9.58 4.74
C TYR A 193 -23.37 -10.92 4.70
N ASP A 194 -24.26 -11.17 5.65
CA ASP A 194 -25.10 -12.37 5.65
C ASP A 194 -26.31 -12.25 4.71
N LYS A 195 -27.19 -13.27 4.73
CA LYS A 195 -28.41 -13.35 3.91
C LYS A 195 -29.46 -12.28 4.26
N GLU A 196 -29.34 -11.65 5.43
CA GLU A 196 -30.14 -10.49 5.82
C GLU A 196 -29.45 -9.17 5.45
N GLY A 197 -28.25 -9.22 4.87
CA GLY A 197 -27.43 -8.06 4.58
C GLY A 197 -26.77 -7.47 5.84
N CYS A 198 -26.74 -8.19 6.95
CA CYS A 198 -26.11 -7.73 8.18
C CYS A 198 -24.60 -7.98 8.12
N PRO A 199 -23.75 -7.06 8.64
CA PRO A 199 -22.31 -7.27 8.71
C PRO A 199 -21.95 -8.57 9.45
N THR A 200 -21.04 -9.35 8.88
CA THR A 200 -20.50 -10.55 9.54
C THR A 200 -19.32 -10.19 10.44
N LYS A 201 -18.80 -11.17 11.20
CA LYS A 201 -17.53 -11.03 11.95
C LYS A 201 -16.33 -10.66 11.08
N ARG A 202 -16.40 -10.84 9.76
CA ARG A 202 -15.32 -10.40 8.88
C ARG A 202 -15.21 -8.88 8.83
N ILE A 203 -16.32 -8.15 9.00
CA ILE A 203 -16.31 -6.68 9.10
C ILE A 203 -15.66 -6.24 10.42
N ASP A 204 -15.89 -6.95 11.51
CA ASP A 204 -15.19 -6.70 12.78
C ASP A 204 -13.68 -6.89 12.62
N TYR A 205 -13.26 -8.02 12.02
CA TYR A 205 -11.86 -8.28 11.68
C TYR A 205 -11.26 -7.17 10.81
N LEU A 206 -11.97 -6.72 9.77
CA LEU A 206 -11.52 -5.63 8.90
C LEU A 206 -11.27 -4.33 9.69
N ASN A 207 -12.20 -3.98 10.59
CA ASN A 207 -12.07 -2.80 11.45
C ASN A 207 -10.90 -2.93 12.43
N GLU A 208 -10.69 -4.10 13.02
CA GLU A 208 -9.54 -4.38 13.89
C GLU A 208 -8.22 -4.23 13.12
N MET A 209 -8.13 -4.79 11.91
CA MET A 209 -6.93 -4.67 11.07
C MET A 209 -6.66 -3.23 10.64
N TYR A 210 -7.70 -2.44 10.37
CA TYR A 210 -7.57 -1.00 10.14
C TYR A 210 -7.03 -0.25 11.34
N GLN A 211 -7.50 -0.56 12.55
CA GLN A 211 -7.00 0.05 13.78
C GLN A 211 -5.54 -0.33 14.06
N LEU A 212 -5.18 -1.59 13.82
CA LEU A 212 -3.81 -2.06 13.94
C LEU A 212 -2.89 -1.34 12.95
N TYR A 213 -3.32 -1.20 11.69
CA TYR A 213 -2.59 -0.45 10.68
C TYR A 213 -2.37 1.00 11.10
N ASP A 214 -3.44 1.70 11.52
CA ASP A 214 -3.33 3.10 11.95
C ASP A 214 -2.36 3.25 13.13
N LYS A 215 -2.42 2.33 14.10
CA LYS A 215 -1.51 2.31 15.25
C LYS A 215 -0.05 2.04 14.84
N GLU A 216 0.20 1.14 13.89
CA GLU A 216 1.54 0.90 13.36
C GLU A 216 2.08 2.13 12.63
N GLN A 217 1.25 2.80 11.83
CA GLN A 217 1.62 4.03 11.13
C GLN A 217 1.90 5.20 12.08
N GLU A 218 1.11 5.36 13.15
CA GLU A 218 1.36 6.34 14.20
C GLU A 218 2.68 6.05 14.92
N ALA A 219 2.91 4.79 15.33
CA ALA A 219 4.15 4.39 15.99
C ALA A 219 5.37 4.59 15.09
N GLU A 220 5.27 4.28 13.80
CA GLU A 220 6.32 4.53 12.81
C GLU A 220 6.55 6.04 12.61
N THR A 221 5.48 6.84 12.56
CA THR A 221 5.57 8.30 12.44
C THR A 221 6.29 8.92 13.63
N GLU A 222 5.94 8.52 14.85
CA GLU A 222 6.64 8.97 16.07
C GLU A 222 8.10 8.51 16.06
N LEU A 223 8.36 7.25 15.69
CA LEU A 223 9.73 6.75 15.58
C LEU A 223 10.54 7.51 14.52
N ASN A 224 9.93 7.90 13.41
CA ASN A 224 10.59 8.68 12.36
C ASN A 224 10.87 10.12 12.79
N LYS A 225 10.09 10.71 13.69
CA LYS A 225 10.44 12.01 14.30
C LYS A 225 11.71 11.92 15.14
N LEU A 226 11.88 10.81 15.87
CA LEU A 226 13.07 10.56 16.70
C LEU A 226 14.27 10.16 15.84
N TYR A 227 14.04 9.27 14.88
CA TYR A 227 15.06 8.65 14.03
C TYR A 227 14.67 8.74 12.55
N PRO A 228 14.78 9.94 11.96
CA PRO A 228 14.40 10.18 10.57
C PRO A 228 15.12 9.23 9.61
N PRO A 229 14.45 8.69 8.58
CA PRO A 229 15.11 7.93 7.52
C PRO A 229 16.25 8.74 6.88
N CYS A 230 17.35 8.05 6.54
CA CYS A 230 18.42 8.68 5.79
C CYS A 230 17.97 9.00 4.36
N ASN A 231 18.59 10.02 3.75
CA ASN A 231 18.58 10.10 2.30
C ASN A 231 19.41 8.95 1.74
N SER A 232 19.01 8.40 0.60
CA SER A 232 19.71 7.27 -0.02
C SER A 232 19.72 7.36 -1.53
N GLU A 233 20.79 6.84 -2.12
CA GLU A 233 21.00 6.73 -3.55
C GLU A 233 21.60 5.36 -3.82
N TRP A 234 21.02 4.62 -4.76
CA TRP A 234 21.53 3.32 -5.19
C TRP A 234 22.01 3.42 -6.64
N SER A 235 23.21 2.94 -6.89
CA SER A 235 23.79 2.83 -8.23
C SER A 235 23.77 1.37 -8.67
N GLY A 236 22.90 1.04 -9.62
CA GLY A 236 22.81 -0.32 -10.17
C GLY A 236 24.03 -0.78 -10.96
N GLU A 237 24.81 0.16 -11.51
CA GLU A 237 26.04 -0.15 -12.24
C GLU A 237 27.16 -0.62 -11.30
N THR A 238 27.25 0.00 -10.13
CA THR A 238 28.33 -0.27 -9.17
C THR A 238 27.90 -1.17 -8.02
N ASN A 239 26.59 -1.43 -7.88
CA ASN A 239 25.96 -2.08 -6.73
C ASN A 239 26.34 -1.42 -5.39
N ILE A 240 26.44 -0.08 -5.41
CA ILE A 240 26.79 0.72 -4.25
C ILE A 240 25.55 1.49 -3.80
N THR A 241 25.30 1.46 -2.48
CA THR A 241 24.28 2.27 -1.83
C THR A 241 24.96 3.37 -1.03
N ARG A 242 24.69 4.64 -1.34
CA ARG A 242 25.13 5.78 -0.52
C ARG A 242 23.97 6.23 0.35
N VAL A 243 24.22 6.38 1.65
CA VAL A 243 23.27 6.96 2.61
C VAL A 243 23.87 8.20 3.25
N TRP A 244 23.06 9.24 3.46
CA TRP A 244 23.53 10.46 4.12
C TRP A 244 22.41 11.17 4.87
N CYS A 245 22.82 12.02 5.80
CA CYS A 245 21.95 12.78 6.66
C CYS A 245 22.18 14.27 6.45
N THR A 246 21.09 14.99 6.28
CA THR A 246 21.06 16.45 6.18
C THR A 246 19.99 16.99 7.12
N LYS A 247 19.86 18.31 7.19
CA LYS A 247 18.74 18.96 7.91
C LYS A 247 17.37 18.59 7.34
N LEU A 248 17.31 18.02 6.15
CA LEU A 248 16.10 17.48 5.53
C LEU A 248 16.35 16.03 5.10
N SER A 249 15.94 15.07 5.94
CA SER A 249 16.10 13.64 5.66
C SER A 249 14.81 12.92 6.01
N GLY A 250 14.40 11.96 5.16
CA GLY A 250 13.13 11.24 5.33
C GLY A 250 11.89 12.16 5.28
N GLY A 251 11.99 13.32 4.62
CA GLY A 251 10.93 14.32 4.57
C GLY A 251 10.76 15.17 5.86
N ILE A 252 11.68 15.04 6.82
CA ILE A 252 11.61 15.74 8.11
C ILE A 252 12.70 16.83 8.17
N GLU A 253 12.26 18.09 8.30
CA GLU A 253 13.14 19.25 8.47
C GLU A 253 13.50 19.47 9.94
N ARG A 254 14.80 19.66 10.23
CA ARG A 254 15.38 19.76 11.57
C ARG A 254 16.51 20.78 11.60
N ASP A 255 16.90 21.23 12.79
CA ASP A 255 18.04 22.14 12.99
C ASP A 255 19.41 21.43 12.96
N TRP A 256 19.42 20.10 13.10
CA TRP A 256 20.59 19.22 12.99
C TRP A 256 20.48 18.25 11.80
N ALA A 257 21.65 17.84 11.27
CA ALA A 257 21.71 16.85 10.19
C ALA A 257 21.79 15.41 10.73
N GLY A 258 22.81 15.15 11.56
CA GLY A 258 23.07 13.86 12.18
C GLY A 258 23.91 12.94 11.32
N VAL A 259 24.16 11.74 11.81
CA VAL A 259 24.96 10.72 11.11
C VAL A 259 24.10 9.51 10.79
N PRO A 260 24.36 8.82 9.66
CA PRO A 260 23.64 7.60 9.31
C PRO A 260 24.02 6.46 10.27
N ARG A 261 23.00 5.74 10.74
CA ARG A 261 23.12 4.52 11.57
C ARG A 261 22.12 3.46 11.12
N MET A 262 22.40 2.21 11.47
CA MET A 262 21.48 1.09 11.35
C MET A 262 20.52 1.10 12.54
N LEU A 263 19.22 1.26 12.30
CA LEU A 263 18.16 1.13 13.30
C LEU A 263 17.45 -0.21 13.12
N PHE A 264 17.60 -1.10 14.10
CA PHE A 264 17.03 -2.46 14.08
C PHE A 264 15.60 -2.48 14.62
N THR A 265 14.73 -3.22 13.95
CA THR A 265 13.38 -3.50 14.46
C THR A 265 13.47 -4.51 15.61
N PRO A 266 12.81 -4.27 16.76
CA PRO A 266 12.81 -5.22 17.88
C PRO A 266 12.40 -6.63 17.43
N GLY A 267 13.17 -7.64 17.84
CA GLY A 267 12.92 -9.05 17.49
C GLY A 267 13.28 -9.43 16.04
N SER A 268 13.76 -8.50 15.22
CA SER A 268 14.20 -8.76 13.85
C SER A 268 15.71 -8.56 13.68
N LYS A 269 16.29 -9.22 12.67
CA LYS A 269 17.66 -8.94 12.19
C LYS A 269 17.68 -7.85 11.11
N THR A 270 16.52 -7.39 10.65
CA THR A 270 16.40 -6.32 9.66
C THR A 270 16.63 -4.97 10.32
N HIS A 271 17.21 -4.06 9.55
CA HIS A 271 17.43 -2.68 9.97
C HIS A 271 17.10 -1.73 8.82
N ARG A 272 16.85 -0.47 9.15
CA ARG A 272 16.80 0.64 8.19
C ARG A 272 17.88 1.66 8.52
N CYS A 273 18.21 2.53 7.56
CA CYS A 273 19.03 3.69 7.86
C CYS A 273 18.23 4.73 8.64
N ALA A 274 18.83 5.30 9.68
CA ALA A 274 18.31 6.43 10.43
C ALA A 274 19.38 7.49 10.69
N CYS A 275 18.99 8.76 10.69
CA CYS A 275 19.83 9.88 11.07
C CYS A 275 19.81 10.09 12.58
N ILE A 276 20.98 10.01 13.21
CA ILE A 276 21.15 10.08 14.67
C ILE A 276 21.99 11.31 15.06
N GLN A 277 21.59 12.02 16.10
CA GLN A 277 22.37 13.12 16.64
C GLN A 277 23.33 12.58 17.70
N ILE A 278 24.65 12.61 17.44
CA ILE A 278 25.63 12.06 18.40
C ILE A 278 25.71 12.92 19.68
N ASP A 279 25.73 14.25 19.50
CA ASP A 279 26.00 15.24 20.56
C ASP A 279 24.77 16.11 20.90
N GLY A 280 23.55 15.60 20.65
CA GLY A 280 22.29 16.32 20.81
C GLY A 280 21.68 16.26 22.22
N PRO A 281 20.73 17.17 22.55
CA PRO A 281 19.92 17.06 23.76
C PRO A 281 19.06 15.79 23.73
N ARG A 282 18.88 15.15 24.90
CA ARG A 282 18.18 13.88 25.09
C ARG A 282 16.76 13.87 24.52
N ILE A 283 16.39 12.81 23.81
CA ILE A 283 14.98 12.50 23.51
C ILE A 283 14.29 11.98 24.78
N GLU A 284 13.23 12.67 25.22
CA GLU A 284 12.63 12.59 26.58
C GLU A 284 11.84 11.30 26.90
N TYR A 285 11.82 10.28 26.03
CA TYR A 285 10.93 9.12 26.16
C TYR A 285 11.57 7.84 26.74
N ALA A 286 12.82 7.87 27.19
CA ALA A 286 13.40 6.75 27.93
C ALA A 286 13.18 6.95 29.44
N GLU A 287 12.11 6.37 29.99
CA GLU A 287 11.92 6.28 31.44
C GLU A 287 13.11 5.56 32.09
N ASN A 288 13.67 6.18 33.12
CA ASN A 288 14.58 5.60 34.10
C ASN A 288 15.86 4.93 33.56
N ASP A 289 16.80 5.74 33.06
CA ASP A 289 18.19 5.65 33.52
C ASP A 289 18.93 6.95 33.17
N SER A 290 19.81 7.36 34.07
CA SER A 290 20.65 8.54 33.96
C SER A 290 21.84 8.27 33.04
N GLU A 291 22.15 9.22 32.14
CA GLU A 291 23.38 9.33 31.34
C GLU A 291 23.50 8.54 30.01
N THR A 292 22.52 8.63 29.10
CA THR A 292 22.67 8.01 27.78
C THR A 292 22.22 8.89 26.59
N SER A 293 23.17 9.25 25.70
CA SER A 293 22.95 9.89 24.37
C SER A 293 22.17 8.96 23.43
N ASP A 294 21.49 9.49 22.40
CA ASP A 294 20.76 8.71 21.38
C ASP A 294 21.60 7.59 20.75
N SER A 295 22.93 7.75 20.74
CA SER A 295 23.91 6.73 20.33
C SER A 295 23.87 5.44 21.19
N LYS A 296 23.18 5.45 22.33
CA LYS A 296 23.11 4.33 23.27
C LYS A 296 21.77 3.57 23.24
N ASP A 297 20.85 3.89 22.32
CA ASP A 297 19.72 3.00 22.07
C ASP A 297 20.25 1.64 21.57
N PRO A 298 19.94 0.51 22.23
CA PRO A 298 20.47 -0.81 21.87
C PRO A 298 20.05 -1.29 20.46
N ARG A 299 19.06 -0.62 19.85
CA ARG A 299 18.61 -0.87 18.47
C ARG A 299 19.47 -0.15 17.44
N ILE A 300 20.34 0.77 17.84
CA ILE A 300 21.17 1.57 16.94
C ILE A 300 22.56 0.95 16.84
N ARG A 301 23.08 0.84 15.61
CA ARG A 301 24.45 0.38 15.35
C ARG A 301 25.12 1.19 14.24
N GLU A 302 26.44 1.27 14.31
CA GLU A 302 27.24 1.94 13.30
C GLU A 302 27.40 1.07 12.05
N TYR A 303 27.42 1.70 10.87
CA TYR A 303 27.74 1.00 9.64
C TYR A 303 29.22 0.57 9.63
N PRO A 304 29.52 -0.72 9.37
CA PRO A 304 30.90 -1.18 9.27
C PRO A 304 31.66 -0.44 8.17
N GLY A 305 32.87 0.04 8.48
CA GLY A 305 33.74 0.69 7.49
C GLY A 305 33.41 2.16 7.18
N CYS A 306 32.42 2.75 7.87
CA CYS A 306 32.13 4.17 7.77
C CYS A 306 32.66 4.92 9.00
N ASP A 307 33.15 6.15 8.79
CA ASP A 307 33.54 7.01 9.90
C ASP A 307 32.32 7.31 10.78
N PRO A 308 32.36 6.99 12.08
CA PRO A 308 31.27 7.26 13.02
C PRO A 308 30.75 8.69 12.98
N LYS A 309 31.61 9.68 12.69
CA LYS A 309 31.25 11.11 12.69
C LYS A 309 30.87 11.66 11.31
N SER A 310 30.94 10.83 10.26
CA SER A 310 30.58 11.26 8.91
C SER A 310 29.07 11.41 8.76
N TYR A 311 28.65 12.45 8.03
CA TYR A 311 27.26 12.69 7.64
C TYR A 311 26.82 11.78 6.48
N GLU A 312 27.74 11.02 5.89
CA GLU A 312 27.51 10.11 4.77
C GLU A 312 28.25 8.78 4.97
N CYS A 313 27.72 7.73 4.35
CA CYS A 313 28.29 6.40 4.36
C CYS A 313 28.03 5.71 3.02
N VAL A 314 29.05 5.04 2.49
CA VAL A 314 28.99 4.31 1.22
C VAL A 314 29.01 2.82 1.53
N LEU A 315 27.86 2.17 1.34
CA LEU A 315 27.63 0.77 1.61
C LEU A 315 27.94 -0.03 0.34
N LYS A 316 28.83 -1.00 0.48
CA LYS A 316 29.05 -2.02 -0.55
C LYS A 316 28.18 -3.21 -0.17
N GLU A 317 27.17 -3.49 -0.98
CA GLU A 317 26.34 -4.70 -0.85
C GLU A 317 27.05 -5.93 -1.41
#